data_AF-A0A533UXF4-F1
#
_entry.id   AF-A0A533UXF4-F1
#
_cell.length_a   1.000
_cell.length_b   1.000
_cell.length_c   1.000
_cell.angle_alpha   90.00
_cell.angle_beta   90.00
_cell.angle_gamma   90.00
#
_symmetry.space_group_name_H-M   'P 1'
#
loop_
_entity.id
_entity.type
_entity.pdbx_description
1 polymer ?
#
loop_
_entity_poly.entity_id
_entity_poly.type
_entity_poly.pdbx_seq_one_letter_code
_entity_poly.pdbx_strand_id
1 'polypeptide(L)'
;MISAISGMILAFLLAAVFTSATSFSYASTGQFTSSQPINGVVMKGAFVNMKHDDNGSPSAPQNYIEDSLKMISRAGLDHARFVFYWEAYEKDPQAFIKEIKSVAHAADKYGVKIIYDNHQWHTSSWLEDEGTGFPWSLFQGNSKYSRGGGGNTPDKAAQVFWGDWWDRSVKDKQG
;
A
#
# COMPACT_ATOMS: atom_id res chain seq x y z
N MET A 1 38.64 -41.50 17.75
CA MET A 1 38.81 -40.04 17.88
C MET A 1 38.00 -39.27 16.80
N ILE A 2 36.74 -39.67 16.55
CA ILE A 2 35.84 -39.03 15.55
C ILE A 2 34.46 -38.74 16.16
N SER A 3 34.09 -39.37 17.29
CA SER A 3 32.77 -39.19 17.92
C SER A 3 32.62 -37.92 18.77
N ALA A 4 33.72 -37.32 19.23
CA ALA A 4 33.67 -36.13 20.09
C ALA A 4 33.55 -34.79 19.32
N ILE A 5 33.89 -34.77 18.03
CA ILE A 5 33.87 -33.55 17.21
C ILE A 5 32.46 -33.28 16.64
N SER A 6 31.63 -34.31 16.48
CA SER A 6 30.27 -34.19 15.93
C SER A 6 29.27 -33.56 16.92
N GLY A 7 29.47 -33.76 18.24
CA GLY A 7 28.59 -33.20 19.27
C GLY A 7 28.78 -31.71 19.53
N MET A 8 30.01 -31.19 19.38
CA MET A 8 30.29 -29.76 19.57
C MET A 8 29.74 -28.90 18.42
N ILE A 9 29.80 -29.37 17.17
CA ILE A 9 29.31 -28.60 16.01
C ILE A 9 27.78 -28.47 16.03
N LEU A 10 27.07 -29.50 16.52
CA LEU A 10 25.61 -29.48 16.62
C LEU A 10 25.11 -28.51 17.72
N ALA A 11 25.88 -28.34 18.80
CA ALA A 11 25.55 -27.39 19.87
C ALA A 11 25.73 -25.92 19.45
N PHE A 12 26.73 -25.62 18.60
CA PHE A 12 26.94 -24.26 18.07
C PHE A 12 25.87 -23.86 17.04
N LEU A 13 25.36 -24.79 16.23
CA LEU A 13 24.29 -24.51 15.27
C LEU A 13 22.93 -24.29 15.94
N LEU A 14 22.62 -24.96 17.06
CA LEU A 14 21.40 -24.66 17.82
C LEU A 14 21.47 -23.31 18.54
N ALA A 15 22.63 -22.90 19.06
CA ALA A 15 22.79 -21.61 19.73
C ALA A 15 22.67 -20.41 18.77
N ALA A 16 23.03 -20.58 17.49
CA ALA A 16 22.89 -19.53 16.46
C ALA A 16 21.43 -19.36 15.96
N VAL A 17 20.57 -20.37 16.13
CA VAL A 17 19.15 -20.31 15.71
C VAL A 17 18.27 -19.64 16.79
N PHE A 18 18.72 -19.57 18.05
CA PHE A 18 17.95 -18.93 19.13
C PHE A 18 18.30 -17.44 19.39
N THR A 19 19.30 -16.87 18.72
CA THR A 19 19.63 -15.43 18.86
C THR A 19 19.07 -14.54 17.75
N SER A 20 18.40 -15.13 16.76
CA SER A 20 17.71 -14.40 15.68
C SER A 20 16.19 -14.40 15.88
N ALA A 21 15.74 -14.34 17.15
CA ALA A 21 14.41 -13.89 17.49
C ALA A 21 14.31 -12.38 17.20
N THR A 22 14.06 -12.09 15.92
CA THR A 22 13.30 -10.97 15.40
C THR A 22 12.83 -10.02 16.50
N SER A 23 13.54 -8.90 16.65
CA SER A 23 12.97 -7.71 17.26
C SER A 23 11.82 -7.26 16.37
N PHE A 24 10.65 -7.88 16.53
CA PHE A 24 9.40 -7.23 16.19
C PHE A 24 9.33 -6.04 17.14
N SER A 25 9.79 -4.89 16.66
CA SER A 25 9.34 -3.63 17.21
C SER A 25 7.85 -3.59 16.92
N TYR A 26 7.06 -4.08 17.88
CA TYR A 26 5.68 -3.65 17.97
C TYR A 26 5.75 -2.14 17.88
N ALA A 27 5.04 -1.55 16.92
CA ALA A 27 4.85 -0.11 16.88
C ALA A 27 4.43 0.27 18.30
N SER A 28 5.33 0.95 19.01
CA SER A 28 4.97 1.58 20.27
C SER A 28 3.74 2.38 19.91
N THR A 29 2.62 2.12 20.59
CA THR A 29 1.50 3.04 20.59
C THR A 29 2.06 4.30 21.23
N GLY A 30 2.71 5.12 20.42
CA GLY A 30 3.17 6.43 20.80
C GLY A 30 1.92 7.12 21.28
N GLN A 31 1.83 7.30 22.59
CA GLN A 31 0.83 8.15 23.19
C GLN A 31 0.88 9.45 22.39
N PHE A 32 -0.23 9.84 21.77
CA PHE A 32 -0.32 11.10 21.05
C PHE A 32 -0.03 12.21 22.07
N THR A 33 1.24 12.61 22.18
CA THR A 33 1.71 13.64 23.12
C THR A 33 1.37 15.03 22.63
N SER A 34 0.87 15.15 21.41
CA SER A 34 0.48 16.40 20.79
C SER A 34 -1.02 16.64 20.98
N SER A 35 -1.37 17.64 21.78
CA SER A 35 -2.69 18.27 21.75
C SER A 35 -2.91 19.13 20.50
N GLN A 36 -1.90 19.26 19.63
CA GLN A 36 -2.00 20.01 18.38
C GLN A 36 -2.73 19.18 17.32
N PRO A 37 -3.74 19.75 16.65
CA PRO A 37 -4.38 19.14 15.50
C PRO A 37 -3.38 18.78 14.41
N ILE A 38 -3.62 17.69 13.68
CA ILE A 38 -2.91 17.37 12.46
C ILE A 38 -3.16 18.49 11.44
N ASN A 39 -2.10 19.12 10.96
CA ASN A 39 -2.19 20.20 9.99
C ASN A 39 -1.56 19.78 8.67
N GLY A 40 -2.38 19.40 7.71
CA GLY A 40 -1.89 18.78 6.49
C GLY A 40 -2.84 18.86 5.31
N VAL A 41 -2.39 18.27 4.20
CA VAL A 41 -3.11 18.21 2.94
C VAL A 41 -3.26 16.78 2.45
N VAL A 42 -4.19 16.57 1.52
CA VAL A 42 -4.26 15.33 0.74
C VAL A 42 -3.44 15.52 -0.53
N MET A 43 -2.57 14.55 -0.81
CA MET A 43 -1.79 14.47 -2.02
C MET A 43 -2.15 13.20 -2.78
N LYS A 44 -2.12 13.34 -4.11
CA LYS A 44 -2.37 12.25 -5.04
C LYS A 44 -1.17 12.12 -5.96
N GLY A 45 -0.68 10.90 -6.17
CA GLY A 45 0.41 10.62 -7.10
C GLY A 45 -0.09 10.30 -8.51
N ALA A 46 0.86 10.22 -9.45
CA ALA A 46 0.59 9.92 -10.84
C ALA A 46 0.49 8.41 -11.06
N PHE A 47 1.54 7.68 -10.69
CA PHE A 47 1.64 6.25 -10.92
C PHE A 47 0.85 5.45 -9.88
N VAL A 48 0.73 5.94 -8.64
CA VAL A 48 -0.01 5.22 -7.58
C VAL A 48 -1.54 5.30 -7.71
N ASN A 49 -2.04 6.03 -8.71
CA ASN A 49 -3.47 6.22 -8.99
C ASN A 49 -3.92 5.58 -10.33
N MET A 50 -3.05 4.82 -10.99
CA MET A 50 -3.41 4.24 -12.27
C MET A 50 -4.45 3.12 -12.11
N LYS A 51 -5.50 3.15 -12.93
CA LYS A 51 -6.40 2.01 -13.13
C LYS A 51 -5.77 1.01 -14.09
N HIS A 52 -6.14 -0.26 -14.00
CA HIS A 52 -5.58 -1.33 -14.81
C HIS A 52 -5.73 -1.05 -16.32
N ASP A 53 -6.91 -0.62 -16.78
CA ASP A 53 -7.21 -0.33 -18.19
C ASP A 53 -7.02 1.13 -18.62
N ASP A 54 -6.66 2.03 -17.72
CA ASP A 54 -6.41 3.42 -18.08
C ASP A 54 -5.09 3.55 -18.87
N ASN A 55 -5.18 3.63 -20.19
CA ASN A 55 -4.01 3.77 -21.07
C ASN A 55 -3.47 5.20 -21.11
N GLY A 56 -4.04 6.14 -20.36
CA GLY A 56 -3.49 7.48 -20.19
C GLY A 56 -2.18 7.44 -19.41
N SER A 57 -1.13 8.09 -19.93
CA SER A 57 0.02 8.43 -19.09
C SER A 57 -0.43 9.49 -18.09
N PRO A 58 -0.31 9.26 -16.77
CA PRO A 58 -0.68 10.27 -15.80
C PRO A 58 0.24 11.49 -16.00
N SER A 59 -0.35 12.65 -16.30
CA SER A 59 0.40 13.89 -16.49
C SER A 59 0.57 14.62 -15.16
N ALA A 60 1.63 14.30 -14.43
CA ALA A 60 2.09 15.17 -13.34
C ALA A 60 3.13 16.18 -13.86
N PRO A 61 3.14 17.42 -13.34
CA PRO A 61 4.24 18.33 -13.57
C PRO A 61 5.59 17.69 -13.21
N GLN A 62 6.65 18.09 -13.90
CA GLN A 62 8.00 17.69 -13.55
C GLN A 62 8.28 18.03 -12.07
N ASN A 63 8.88 17.09 -11.33
CA ASN A 63 9.21 17.23 -9.90
C ASN A 63 8.03 17.50 -8.96
N TYR A 64 6.80 17.20 -9.38
CA TYR A 64 5.57 17.46 -8.61
C TYR A 64 5.66 17.06 -7.12
N ILE A 65 6.17 15.87 -6.79
CA ILE A 65 6.28 15.40 -5.40
C ILE A 65 7.26 16.27 -4.59
N GLU A 66 8.44 16.55 -5.14
CA GLU A 66 9.49 17.34 -4.51
C GLU A 66 9.00 18.77 -4.24
N ASP A 67 8.44 19.42 -5.27
CA ASP A 67 7.99 20.80 -5.18
C ASP A 67 6.78 20.93 -4.24
N SER A 68 5.86 19.97 -4.27
CA SER A 68 4.68 19.97 -3.39
C SER A 68 5.09 19.86 -1.92
N LEU A 69 5.94 18.90 -1.56
CA LEU A 69 6.34 18.69 -0.16
C LEU A 69 7.20 19.84 0.38
N LYS A 70 8.02 20.44 -0.48
CA LYS A 70 8.72 21.70 -0.17
C LYS A 70 7.75 22.85 0.12
N MET A 71 6.69 22.99 -0.70
CA MET A 71 5.67 24.03 -0.50
C MET A 71 4.86 23.82 0.77
N ILE A 72 4.43 22.57 1.04
CA ILE A 72 3.70 22.17 2.24
C ILE A 72 4.51 22.54 3.49
N SER A 73 5.78 22.15 3.54
CA SER A 73 6.70 22.48 4.64
C SER A 73 6.86 24.00 4.84
N ARG A 74 7.08 24.75 3.75
CA ARG A 74 7.21 26.22 3.79
C ARG A 74 5.95 26.94 4.24
N ALA A 75 4.78 26.34 4.02
CA ALA A 75 3.50 26.87 4.47
C ALA A 75 3.23 26.59 5.96
N GLY A 76 4.14 25.89 6.67
CA GLY A 76 3.97 25.52 8.07
C GLY A 76 3.02 24.33 8.28
N LEU A 77 2.72 23.58 7.23
CA LEU A 77 2.00 22.31 7.31
C LEU A 77 3.00 21.17 7.57
N ASP A 78 2.60 20.18 8.37
CA ASP A 78 3.51 19.13 8.84
C ASP A 78 3.10 17.72 8.44
N HIS A 79 1.92 17.54 7.83
CA HIS A 79 1.46 16.23 7.32
C HIS A 79 0.99 16.28 5.87
N ALA A 80 1.12 15.14 5.18
CA ALA A 80 0.42 14.88 3.92
C ALA A 80 -0.17 13.46 3.93
N ARG A 81 -1.46 13.35 3.60
CA ARG A 81 -2.11 12.07 3.32
C ARG A 81 -1.89 11.73 1.85
N PHE A 82 -1.07 10.72 1.58
CA PHE A 82 -0.73 10.29 0.24
C PHE A 82 -1.56 9.08 -0.17
N VAL A 83 -2.47 9.31 -1.12
CA VAL A 83 -3.44 8.31 -1.60
C VAL A 83 -2.81 7.42 -2.67
N PHE A 84 -2.95 6.11 -2.51
CA PHE A 84 -2.59 5.10 -3.49
C PHE A 84 -3.68 4.03 -3.62
N TYR A 85 -3.65 3.26 -4.70
CA TYR A 85 -4.56 2.13 -4.92
C TYR A 85 -3.73 0.88 -5.24
N TRP A 86 -4.07 -0.27 -4.64
CA TRP A 86 -3.35 -1.52 -4.90
C TRP A 86 -3.42 -1.96 -6.37
N GLU A 87 -4.51 -1.62 -7.05
CA GLU A 87 -4.65 -1.82 -8.48
C GLU A 87 -3.52 -1.18 -9.29
N ALA A 88 -3.04 0.01 -8.89
CA ALA A 88 -1.94 0.68 -9.54
C ALA A 88 -0.60 -0.07 -9.37
N TYR A 89 -0.41 -0.71 -8.20
CA TYR A 89 0.74 -1.56 -7.96
C TYR A 89 0.72 -2.81 -8.85
N GLU A 90 -0.44 -3.43 -9.07
CA GLU A 90 -0.55 -4.58 -9.98
C GLU A 90 -0.19 -4.20 -11.42
N LYS A 91 -0.61 -3.00 -11.85
CA LYS A 91 -0.36 -2.52 -13.21
C LYS A 91 1.12 -2.24 -13.48
N ASP A 92 1.77 -1.46 -12.63
CA ASP A 92 3.19 -1.14 -12.75
C ASP A 92 3.87 -1.07 -11.36
N PRO A 93 4.32 -2.20 -10.82
CA PRO A 93 4.97 -2.25 -9.51
C PRO A 93 6.22 -1.37 -9.43
N GLN A 94 6.95 -1.22 -10.55
CA GLN A 94 8.22 -0.50 -10.57
C GLN A 94 7.98 1.00 -10.49
N ALA A 95 7.09 1.53 -11.32
CA ALA A 95 6.72 2.94 -11.28
C ALA A 95 6.01 3.31 -9.96
N PHE A 96 5.13 2.44 -9.47
CA PHE A 96 4.46 2.60 -8.18
C PHE A 96 5.49 2.75 -7.04
N ILE A 97 6.41 1.80 -6.90
CA ILE A 97 7.41 1.83 -5.81
C ILE A 97 8.39 3.00 -5.98
N LYS A 98 8.74 3.36 -7.23
CA LYS A 98 9.56 4.54 -7.49
C LYS A 98 8.89 5.83 -6.99
N GLU A 99 7.59 5.98 -7.23
CA GLU A 99 6.84 7.14 -6.76
C GLU A 99 6.73 7.16 -5.22
N ILE A 100 6.42 6.03 -4.58
CA ILE A 100 6.41 5.92 -3.11
C ILE A 100 7.77 6.30 -2.51
N LYS A 101 8.88 5.85 -3.10
CA LYS A 101 10.23 6.24 -2.65
C LYS A 101 10.50 7.73 -2.85
N SER A 102 10.03 8.32 -3.94
CA SER A 102 10.16 9.76 -4.17
C SER A 102 9.42 10.56 -3.11
N VAL A 103 8.23 10.12 -2.69
CA VAL A 103 7.47 10.75 -1.59
C VAL A 103 8.23 10.64 -0.29
N ALA A 104 8.69 9.45 0.08
CA ALA A 104 9.46 9.23 1.30
C ALA A 104 10.72 10.13 1.36
N HIS A 105 11.51 10.18 0.27
CA HIS A 105 12.72 10.99 0.23
C HIS A 105 12.46 12.50 0.34
N ALA A 106 11.46 13.02 -0.37
CA ALA A 106 11.09 14.42 -0.28
C ALA A 106 10.49 14.77 1.09
N ALA A 107 9.70 13.86 1.67
CA ALA A 107 9.12 14.02 3.00
C ALA A 107 10.21 14.12 4.08
N ASP A 108 11.18 13.21 4.07
CA ASP A 108 12.33 13.22 4.97
C ASP A 108 13.15 14.51 4.81
N LYS A 109 13.36 14.94 3.57
CA LYS A 109 14.11 16.16 3.25
C LYS A 109 13.45 17.44 3.78
N TYR A 110 12.13 17.51 3.74
CA TYR A 110 11.37 18.72 4.10
C TYR A 110 10.67 18.65 5.46
N GLY A 111 10.84 17.55 6.20
CA GLY A 111 10.25 17.36 7.53
C GLY A 111 8.73 17.20 7.53
N VAL A 112 8.15 16.65 6.44
CA VAL A 112 6.70 16.41 6.32
C VAL A 112 6.41 14.95 6.67
N LYS A 113 5.42 14.67 7.51
CA LYS A 113 5.00 13.31 7.87
C LYS A 113 3.97 12.79 6.86
N ILE A 114 4.17 11.57 6.37
CA ILE A 114 3.30 10.98 5.36
C ILE A 114 2.38 9.94 5.97
N ILE A 115 1.08 10.04 5.68
CA ILE A 115 0.08 9.00 5.92
C ILE A 115 -0.20 8.33 4.58
N TYR A 116 0.30 7.11 4.40
CA TYR A 116 0.03 6.31 3.21
C TYR A 116 -1.34 5.68 3.32
N ASP A 117 -2.20 5.97 2.35
CA ASP A 117 -3.60 5.55 2.35
C ASP A 117 -3.88 4.66 1.14
N ASN A 118 -4.06 3.36 1.38
CA ASN A 118 -4.66 2.47 0.40
C ASN A 118 -6.14 2.84 0.28
N HIS A 119 -6.48 3.59 -0.75
CA HIS A 119 -7.80 4.13 -0.94
C HIS A 119 -8.66 3.22 -1.82
N GLN A 120 -9.97 3.44 -1.75
CA GLN A 120 -10.94 2.78 -2.59
C GLN A 120 -11.93 3.85 -3.08
N TRP A 121 -12.15 3.91 -4.38
CA TRP A 121 -13.32 4.55 -4.96
C TRP A 121 -14.19 3.44 -5.53
N HIS A 122 -15.31 3.20 -4.88
CA HIS A 122 -16.09 1.97 -5.05
C HIS A 122 -15.21 0.73 -4.79
N THR A 123 -15.20 -0.26 -5.68
CA THR A 123 -14.50 -1.54 -5.41
C THR A 123 -13.26 -1.75 -6.29
N SER A 124 -13.39 -1.66 -7.60
CA SER A 124 -12.29 -1.91 -8.56
C SER A 124 -12.71 -1.43 -9.95
N SER A 125 -11.75 -1.03 -10.78
CA SER A 125 -12.05 -0.75 -12.20
C SER A 125 -12.48 -2.00 -12.99
N TRP A 126 -12.31 -3.21 -12.43
CA TRP A 126 -12.86 -4.42 -13.04
C TRP A 126 -14.39 -4.43 -13.03
N LEU A 127 -15.00 -3.90 -11.97
CA LEU A 127 -16.45 -3.97 -11.75
C LEU A 127 -17.20 -2.81 -12.41
N GLU A 128 -16.54 -1.68 -12.64
CA GLU A 128 -17.08 -0.52 -13.35
C GLU A 128 -15.95 0.41 -13.81
N ASP A 129 -16.18 1.21 -14.87
CA ASP A 129 -15.12 2.05 -15.45
C ASP A 129 -14.69 3.18 -14.50
N GLU A 130 -15.61 3.72 -13.70
CA GLU A 130 -15.34 4.80 -12.74
C GLU A 130 -14.56 4.31 -11.50
N GLY A 131 -14.66 3.02 -11.17
CA GLY A 131 -14.09 2.42 -9.95
C GLY A 131 -12.56 2.37 -9.94
N THR A 132 -11.97 2.31 -8.75
CA THR A 132 -10.54 1.99 -8.55
C THR A 132 -10.26 1.55 -7.11
N GLY A 133 -9.32 0.64 -6.91
CA GLY A 133 -8.97 0.17 -5.58
C GLY A 133 -8.35 -1.20 -5.59
N PHE A 134 -9.20 -2.21 -5.56
CA PHE A 134 -8.75 -3.60 -5.54
C PHE A 134 -8.19 -4.03 -6.91
N PRO A 135 -7.08 -4.80 -6.92
CA PRO A 135 -6.47 -5.31 -8.15
C PRO A 135 -7.41 -6.20 -8.98
N TRP A 136 -7.24 -6.21 -10.30
CA TRP A 136 -8.05 -7.04 -11.19
C TRP A 136 -7.86 -8.53 -10.93
N SER A 137 -6.67 -8.96 -10.49
CA SER A 137 -6.41 -10.38 -10.20
C SER A 137 -7.33 -10.99 -9.14
N LEU A 138 -7.95 -10.17 -8.27
CA LEU A 138 -8.92 -10.65 -7.29
C LEU A 138 -10.29 -10.99 -7.91
N PHE A 139 -10.57 -10.48 -9.10
CA PHE A 139 -11.86 -10.65 -9.78
C PHE A 139 -11.78 -11.50 -11.04
N GLN A 140 -10.67 -11.39 -11.78
CA GLN A 140 -10.48 -12.03 -13.07
C GLN A 140 -10.61 -13.56 -12.95
N GLY A 141 -11.48 -14.15 -13.79
CA GLY A 141 -11.70 -15.59 -13.83
C GLY A 141 -12.58 -16.13 -12.71
N ASN A 142 -13.13 -15.27 -11.84
CA ASN A 142 -14.11 -15.66 -10.83
C ASN A 142 -15.53 -15.37 -11.32
N SER A 143 -16.36 -16.41 -11.44
CA SER A 143 -17.74 -16.30 -11.91
C SER A 143 -18.65 -15.47 -10.99
N LYS A 144 -18.25 -15.25 -9.72
CA LYS A 144 -18.96 -14.38 -8.78
C LYS A 144 -18.82 -12.89 -9.12
N TYR A 145 -17.78 -12.50 -9.86
CA TYR A 145 -17.36 -11.12 -10.07
C TYR A 145 -17.23 -10.80 -11.56
N SER A 146 -18.35 -10.79 -12.28
CA SER A 146 -18.34 -10.44 -13.70
C SER A 146 -17.80 -9.02 -13.92
N ARG A 147 -16.98 -8.86 -14.97
CA ARG A 147 -16.53 -7.53 -15.42
C ARG A 147 -17.73 -6.63 -15.69
N GLY A 148 -17.71 -5.39 -15.23
CA GLY A 148 -18.84 -4.46 -15.37
C GLY A 148 -20.05 -4.81 -14.50
N GLY A 149 -19.90 -5.68 -13.49
CA GLY A 149 -20.99 -6.12 -12.60
C GLY A 149 -21.46 -5.08 -11.57
N GLY A 150 -20.89 -3.88 -11.59
CA GLY A 150 -21.16 -2.79 -10.65
C GLY A 150 -20.29 -2.87 -9.40
N GLY A 151 -19.60 -1.76 -9.07
CA GLY A 151 -18.64 -1.69 -7.98
C GLY A 151 -19.14 -0.93 -6.75
N ASN A 152 -20.33 -0.35 -6.80
CA ASN A 152 -20.89 0.48 -5.73
C ASN A 152 -21.76 -0.33 -4.75
N THR A 153 -22.10 0.24 -3.60
CA THR A 153 -22.87 -0.43 -2.52
C THR A 153 -24.18 -1.10 -2.99
N PRO A 154 -24.97 -0.52 -3.92
CA PRO A 154 -26.19 -1.18 -4.40
C PRO A 154 -25.94 -2.39 -5.30
N ASP A 155 -24.74 -2.52 -5.87
CA ASP A 155 -24.44 -3.50 -6.90
C ASP A 155 -24.17 -4.88 -6.31
N LYS A 156 -24.75 -5.91 -6.93
CA LYS A 156 -24.66 -7.27 -6.39
C LYS A 156 -23.23 -7.79 -6.37
N ALA A 157 -22.44 -7.50 -7.40
CA ALA A 157 -21.04 -7.95 -7.48
C ALA A 157 -20.20 -7.34 -6.34
N ALA A 158 -20.36 -6.05 -6.06
CA ALA A 158 -19.72 -5.37 -4.94
C ALA A 158 -20.15 -5.96 -3.58
N GLN A 159 -21.45 -6.17 -3.35
CA GLN A 159 -21.93 -6.77 -2.10
C GLN A 159 -21.35 -8.16 -1.85
N VAL A 160 -21.28 -9.00 -2.88
CA VAL A 160 -20.68 -10.34 -2.77
C VAL A 160 -19.19 -10.22 -2.49
N PHE A 161 -18.47 -9.36 -3.21
CA PHE A 161 -17.04 -9.17 -3.00
C PHE A 161 -16.72 -8.68 -1.59
N TRP A 162 -17.43 -7.67 -1.10
CA TRP A 162 -17.21 -7.13 0.25
C TRP A 162 -17.59 -8.14 1.35
N GLY A 163 -18.62 -8.97 1.13
CA GLY A 163 -18.93 -10.09 2.01
C GLY A 163 -17.78 -11.11 2.05
N ASP A 164 -17.35 -11.58 0.89
CA ASP A 164 -16.23 -12.52 0.76
C ASP A 164 -14.91 -11.93 1.33
N TRP A 165 -14.69 -10.62 1.18
CA TRP A 165 -13.53 -9.90 1.74
C TRP A 165 -13.55 -9.91 3.26
N TRP A 166 -14.68 -9.57 3.89
CA TRP A 166 -14.80 -9.57 5.35
C TRP A 166 -14.75 -10.97 5.95
N ASP A 167 -15.24 -11.97 5.23
CA ASP A 167 -15.15 -13.39 5.61
C ASP A 167 -13.76 -13.99 5.32
N ARG A 168 -12.81 -13.20 4.80
CA ARG A 168 -11.45 -13.62 4.42
C ARG A 168 -11.45 -14.78 3.41
N SER A 169 -12.46 -14.83 2.53
CA SER A 169 -12.63 -15.86 1.51
C SER A 169 -12.13 -15.42 0.13
N VAL A 170 -11.83 -14.13 -0.06
CA VAL A 170 -11.07 -13.62 -1.21
C VAL A 170 -9.62 -14.12 -1.12
N LYS A 171 -9.19 -14.83 -2.15
CA LYS A 171 -7.85 -15.43 -2.26
C LYS A 171 -7.22 -15.04 -3.58
N ASP A 172 -5.94 -14.73 -3.54
CA ASP A 172 -5.13 -14.62 -4.76
C ASP A 172 -4.70 -16.03 -5.23
N LYS A 173 -3.77 -16.09 -6.20
CA LYS A 173 -3.25 -17.35 -6.73
C LYS A 173 -2.35 -18.08 -5.72
N GLN A 174 -1.97 -17.43 -4.63
CA GLN A 174 -1.06 -17.93 -3.59
C GLN A 174 -1.80 -18.42 -2.34
N GLY A 175 -3.08 -18.06 -2.19
CA GLY A 175 -4.05 -18.75 -1.31
C GLY A 175 -4.31 -18.11 0.03
#